data_AF-A0A183F598-F1
#
_entry.id   AF-A0A183F598-F1
#
_cell.length_a   1.000
_cell.length_b   1.000
_cell.length_c   1.000
_cell.angle_alpha   90.00
_cell.angle_beta   90.00
_cell.angle_gamma   90.00
#
_symmetry.space_group_name_H-M   'P 1'
#
loop_
_entity.id
_entity.type
_entity.pdbx_description
1 polymer ?
#
loop_
_entity_poly.entity_id
_entity_poly.type
_entity_poly.pdbx_seq_one_letter_code
_entity_poly.pdbx_strand_id
1 'polypeptide(L)'
;LSRSTYTDQAEAIYEVVFQWMYSKDAKTRAEAGECVGELCLMIKPEKVVEDLKKLVNTIIGLYKKAYTEQHTITKVKRAIVQLCVALSDHAYVDAEGGEHVTAFLVRNLVPPPEQDAQARRVEVDVAGSNQLRTQCGQALNTIASTCVCANKLLWPYLFEFICTERYFPVVGDICKCLRALVTRELEKGRTMDFETGFDNARVAGNYAVLARLFVCLCNAPLNGLLARRAR
;
A
#
# COMPACT_ATOMS: atom_id res chain seq x y z
N LEU A 1 -15.66 17.96 10.41
CA LEU A 1 -16.77 16.97 10.46
C LEU A 1 -16.14 15.62 10.81
N SER A 2 -16.50 15.02 11.95
CA SER A 2 -15.97 13.71 12.36
C SER A 2 -16.58 12.61 11.51
N ARG A 3 -15.78 11.62 11.09
CA ARG A 3 -16.24 10.46 10.28
C ARG A 3 -17.42 9.71 10.92
N SER A 4 -17.50 9.73 12.26
CA SER A 4 -18.58 9.12 13.04
C SER A 4 -19.97 9.75 12.82
N THR A 5 -20.05 10.97 12.29
CA THR A 5 -21.33 11.68 12.12
C THR A 5 -22.18 11.07 10.99
N TYR A 6 -21.55 10.39 10.03
CA TYR A 6 -22.23 9.86 8.85
C TYR A 6 -22.16 8.34 8.73
N THR A 7 -21.81 7.64 9.81
CA THR A 7 -21.58 6.19 9.78
C THR A 7 -22.84 5.42 9.35
N ASP A 8 -24.02 5.78 9.84
CA ASP A 8 -25.27 5.08 9.47
C ASP A 8 -25.64 5.31 8.00
N GLN A 9 -25.43 6.53 7.47
CA GLN A 9 -25.65 6.80 6.03
C GLN A 9 -24.62 6.05 5.18
N ALA A 10 -23.36 5.98 5.61
CA ALA A 10 -22.32 5.23 4.92
C ALA A 10 -22.64 3.72 4.88
N GLU A 11 -23.17 3.16 5.97
CA GLU A 11 -23.63 1.76 6.02
C GLU A 11 -24.77 1.50 5.03
N ALA A 12 -25.78 2.37 4.99
CA ALA A 12 -26.87 2.25 4.03
C ALA A 12 -26.38 2.33 2.57
N ILE A 13 -25.43 3.22 2.28
CA ILE A 13 -24.83 3.33 0.94
C ILE A 13 -24.00 2.07 0.63
N TYR A 14 -23.22 1.58 1.59
CA TYR A 14 -22.39 0.39 1.44
C TYR A 14 -23.20 -0.81 0.99
N GLU A 15 -24.33 -1.09 1.64
CA GLU A 15 -25.18 -2.25 1.30
C GLU A 15 -25.68 -2.21 -0.15
N VAL A 16 -26.02 -1.02 -0.64
CA VAL A 16 -26.49 -0.81 -2.03
C VAL A 16 -25.33 -0.93 -3.01
N VAL A 17 -24.24 -0.19 -2.79
CA VAL A 17 -23.10 -0.12 -3.72
C VAL A 17 -22.35 -1.44 -3.79
N PHE A 18 -22.33 -2.22 -2.70
CA PHE A 18 -21.71 -3.55 -2.69
C PHE A 18 -22.31 -4.46 -3.78
N GLN A 19 -23.62 -4.38 -4.03
CA GLN A 19 -24.27 -5.17 -5.08
C GLN A 19 -23.80 -4.75 -6.48
N TRP A 20 -23.43 -3.49 -6.67
CA TRP A 20 -22.97 -2.97 -7.96
C TRP A 20 -21.58 -3.48 -8.36
N MET A 21 -20.80 -4.01 -7.40
CA MET A 21 -19.56 -4.74 -7.70
C MET A 21 -19.79 -6.02 -8.53
N TYR A 22 -21.05 -6.48 -8.63
CA TYR A 22 -21.46 -7.62 -9.47
C TYR A 22 -22.09 -7.20 -10.80
N SER A 23 -22.16 -5.89 -11.11
CA SER A 23 -22.72 -5.37 -12.36
C SER A 23 -22.11 -6.04 -13.60
N LYS A 24 -22.86 -6.17 -14.69
CA LYS A 24 -22.31 -6.65 -15.97
C LYS A 24 -21.39 -5.61 -16.62
N ASP A 25 -21.61 -4.33 -16.32
CA ASP A 25 -20.79 -3.23 -16.82
C ASP A 25 -19.47 -3.11 -16.03
N ALA A 26 -18.35 -3.19 -16.76
CA ALA A 26 -17.00 -3.16 -16.20
C ALA A 26 -16.70 -1.84 -15.47
N LYS A 27 -17.15 -0.72 -16.04
CA LYS A 27 -16.95 0.60 -15.46
C LYS A 27 -17.70 0.72 -14.13
N THR A 28 -18.98 0.36 -14.11
CA THR A 28 -19.81 0.34 -12.90
C THR A 28 -19.19 -0.50 -11.78
N ARG A 29 -18.72 -1.72 -12.10
CA ARG A 29 -18.05 -2.57 -11.09
C ARG A 29 -16.80 -1.92 -10.50
N ALA A 30 -15.99 -1.26 -11.33
CA ALA A 30 -14.76 -0.61 -10.91
C ALA A 30 -15.03 0.62 -10.02
N GLU A 31 -16.00 1.47 -10.40
CA GLU A 31 -16.45 2.61 -9.57
C GLU A 31 -17.04 2.13 -8.25
N ALA A 32 -17.87 1.07 -8.29
CA ALA A 32 -18.46 0.48 -7.10
C ALA A 32 -17.38 -0.07 -6.16
N GLY A 33 -16.36 -0.76 -6.69
CA GLY A 33 -15.26 -1.28 -5.89
C GLY A 33 -14.46 -0.18 -5.21
N GLU A 34 -14.14 0.89 -5.94
CA GLU A 34 -13.46 2.07 -5.37
C GLU A 34 -14.30 2.73 -4.27
N CYS A 35 -15.59 2.96 -4.52
CA CYS A 35 -16.52 3.53 -3.54
C CYS A 35 -16.63 2.65 -2.28
N VAL A 36 -16.76 1.33 -2.44
CA VAL A 36 -16.79 0.39 -1.31
C VAL A 36 -15.50 0.47 -0.49
N GLY A 37 -14.35 0.59 -1.13
CA GLY A 37 -13.07 0.80 -0.43
C GLY A 37 -13.09 2.04 0.47
N GLU A 38 -13.55 3.18 -0.04
CA GLU A 38 -13.69 4.41 0.74
C GLU A 38 -14.72 4.27 1.88
N LEU A 39 -15.84 3.59 1.63
CA LEU A 39 -16.89 3.34 2.63
C LEU A 39 -16.38 2.47 3.78
N CYS A 40 -15.47 1.50 3.52
CA CYS A 40 -14.84 0.70 4.58
C CYS A 40 -14.09 1.53 5.64
N LEU A 41 -13.70 2.76 5.32
CA LEU A 41 -13.08 3.69 6.29
C LEU A 41 -14.09 4.55 7.07
N MET A 42 -15.38 4.45 6.74
CA MET A 42 -16.45 5.27 7.32
C MET A 42 -17.51 4.47 8.08
N ILE A 43 -17.72 3.20 7.70
CA ILE A 43 -18.64 2.29 8.37
C ILE A 43 -18.04 1.69 9.65
N LYS A 44 -18.88 1.05 10.47
CA LYS A 44 -18.42 0.38 11.70
C LYS A 44 -17.40 -0.72 11.39
N PRO A 45 -16.32 -0.84 12.19
CA PRO A 45 -15.31 -1.89 12.03
C PRO A 45 -15.92 -3.29 12.05
N GLU A 46 -16.92 -3.49 12.90
CA GLU A 46 -17.63 -4.76 13.07
C GLU A 46 -18.31 -5.18 11.77
N LYS A 47 -18.86 -4.21 11.02
CA LYS A 47 -19.52 -4.47 9.73
C LYS A 47 -18.50 -4.89 8.66
N VAL A 48 -17.34 -4.24 8.62
CA VAL A 48 -16.24 -4.63 7.70
C VAL A 48 -15.78 -6.07 7.98
N VAL A 49 -15.69 -6.47 9.25
CA VAL A 49 -15.30 -7.82 9.65
C VAL A 49 -16.35 -8.86 9.28
N GLU A 50 -17.63 -8.56 9.55
CA GLU A 50 -18.74 -9.44 9.19
C GLU A 50 -18.72 -9.76 7.69
N ASP A 51 -18.51 -8.74 6.86
CA ASP A 51 -18.47 -8.88 5.40
C ASP A 51 -17.08 -9.22 4.85
N LEU A 52 -16.05 -9.38 5.68
CA LEU A 52 -14.63 -9.47 5.27
C LEU A 52 -14.41 -10.55 4.21
N LYS A 53 -14.91 -11.76 4.46
CA LYS A 53 -14.75 -12.89 3.53
C LYS A 53 -15.39 -12.58 2.18
N LYS A 54 -16.58 -11.97 2.18
CA LYS A 54 -17.31 -11.60 0.96
C LYS A 54 -16.58 -10.47 0.24
N LEU A 55 -16.11 -9.47 0.96
CA LEU A 55 -15.40 -8.30 0.45
C LEU A 55 -14.09 -8.71 -0.24
N VAL A 56 -13.25 -9.49 0.44
CA VAL A 56 -11.98 -10.01 -0.10
C VAL A 56 -12.23 -10.84 -1.36
N ASN A 57 -13.18 -11.77 -1.33
CA ASN A 57 -13.53 -12.58 -2.50
C ASN A 57 -14.00 -11.73 -3.69
N THR A 58 -14.83 -10.72 -3.43
CA THR A 58 -15.34 -9.82 -4.47
C THR A 58 -14.21 -8.98 -5.07
N ILE A 59 -13.33 -8.40 -4.24
CA ILE A 59 -12.19 -7.60 -4.69
C ILE A 59 -11.18 -8.44 -5.46
N ILE A 60 -10.87 -9.67 -5.04
CA ILE A 60 -10.01 -10.58 -5.80
C ILE A 60 -10.63 -10.89 -7.17
N GLY A 61 -11.94 -11.09 -7.22
CA GLY A 61 -12.69 -11.27 -8.47
C GLY A 61 -12.59 -10.06 -9.39
N LEU A 62 -12.75 -8.85 -8.84
CA LEU A 62 -12.57 -7.59 -9.58
C LEU A 62 -11.13 -7.44 -10.08
N TYR A 63 -10.14 -7.72 -9.24
CA TYR A 63 -8.73 -7.59 -9.59
C TYR A 63 -8.37 -8.49 -10.79
N LYS A 64 -8.85 -9.74 -10.78
CA LYS A 64 -8.66 -10.68 -11.90
C LYS A 64 -9.33 -10.18 -13.19
N LYS A 65 -10.57 -9.69 -13.11
CA LYS A 65 -11.30 -9.16 -14.29
C LYS A 65 -10.72 -7.84 -14.82
N ALA A 66 -10.19 -7.00 -13.94
CA ALA A 66 -9.65 -5.70 -14.31
C ALA A 66 -8.35 -5.78 -15.13
N TYR A 67 -7.67 -6.93 -15.15
CA TYR A 67 -6.54 -7.15 -16.07
C TYR A 67 -6.96 -7.28 -17.53
N THR A 68 -8.17 -7.80 -17.79
CA THR A 68 -8.72 -7.91 -19.14
C THR A 68 -9.48 -6.66 -19.57
N GLU A 69 -9.93 -5.85 -18.60
CA GLU A 69 -10.77 -4.67 -18.82
C GLU A 69 -9.92 -3.40 -18.68
N GLN A 70 -9.45 -2.86 -19.81
CA GLN A 70 -8.58 -1.68 -19.86
C GLN A 70 -9.13 -0.53 -18.98
N HIS A 71 -8.22 0.15 -18.26
CA HIS A 71 -8.49 1.34 -17.42
C HIS A 71 -9.31 1.13 -16.12
N THR A 72 -9.63 -0.10 -15.72
CA THR A 72 -10.33 -0.36 -14.44
C THR A 72 -9.40 -0.79 -13.29
N ILE A 73 -8.23 -1.35 -13.62
CA ILE A 73 -7.30 -1.92 -12.64
C ILE A 73 -6.83 -0.92 -11.59
N THR A 74 -6.60 0.34 -11.97
CA THR A 74 -6.17 1.37 -11.03
C THR A 74 -7.24 1.61 -9.96
N LYS A 75 -8.51 1.64 -10.32
CA LYS A 75 -9.64 1.81 -9.38
C LYS A 75 -9.72 0.67 -8.38
N VAL A 76 -9.60 -0.57 -8.88
CA VAL A 76 -9.59 -1.77 -8.01
C VAL A 76 -8.39 -1.74 -7.06
N LYS A 77 -7.22 -1.29 -7.52
CA LYS A 77 -6.06 -1.11 -6.65
C LYS A 77 -6.30 -0.06 -5.57
N ARG A 78 -6.95 1.07 -5.90
CA ARG A 78 -7.33 2.08 -4.89
C ARG A 78 -8.29 1.51 -3.85
N ALA A 79 -9.26 0.70 -4.27
CA ALA A 79 -10.14 -0.02 -3.35
C ALA A 79 -9.35 -0.91 -2.37
N ILE A 80 -8.35 -1.66 -2.89
CA ILE A 80 -7.47 -2.50 -2.07
C ILE A 80 -6.68 -1.65 -1.07
N VAL A 81 -6.15 -0.50 -1.48
CA VAL A 81 -5.42 0.42 -0.59
C VAL A 81 -6.29 0.82 0.61
N GLN A 82 -7.53 1.22 0.38
CA GLN A 82 -8.42 1.62 1.48
C GLN A 82 -8.79 0.44 2.38
N LEU A 83 -8.97 -0.75 1.81
CA LEU A 83 -9.18 -1.96 2.61
C LEU A 83 -7.97 -2.29 3.48
N CYS A 84 -6.74 -2.14 2.96
CA CYS A 84 -5.54 -2.34 3.77
C CYS A 84 -5.51 -1.42 5.00
N VAL A 85 -5.91 -0.15 4.85
CA VAL A 85 -6.00 0.80 5.96
C VAL A 85 -7.07 0.38 6.96
N ALA A 86 -8.29 0.10 6.47
CA ALA A 86 -9.42 -0.30 7.30
C ALA A 86 -9.10 -1.55 8.15
N LEU A 87 -8.52 -2.58 7.55
CA LEU A 87 -8.18 -3.82 8.27
C LEU A 87 -7.01 -3.64 9.23
N SER A 88 -6.04 -2.81 8.87
CA SER A 88 -4.90 -2.54 9.73
C SER A 88 -5.31 -1.77 10.98
N ASP A 89 -6.10 -0.70 10.86
CA ASP A 89 -6.48 0.15 12.01
C ASP A 89 -7.17 -0.63 13.15
N HIS A 90 -7.83 -1.74 12.82
CA HIS A 90 -8.53 -2.59 13.78
C HIS A 90 -7.81 -3.90 14.11
N ALA A 91 -6.54 -4.04 13.72
CA ALA A 91 -5.70 -5.22 13.96
C ALA A 91 -6.31 -6.53 13.42
N TYR A 92 -7.08 -6.47 12.34
CA TYR A 92 -7.62 -7.65 11.64
C TYR A 92 -6.64 -8.26 10.63
N VAL A 93 -5.42 -7.73 10.58
CA VAL A 93 -4.33 -8.23 9.77
C VAL A 93 -3.36 -8.99 10.68
N ASP A 94 -3.27 -10.31 10.47
CA ASP A 94 -2.28 -11.15 11.12
C ASP A 94 -0.88 -10.95 10.51
N ALA A 95 0.11 -11.69 11.01
CA ALA A 95 1.50 -11.53 10.55
C ALA A 95 1.65 -11.84 9.04
N GLU A 96 0.98 -12.88 8.53
CA GLU A 96 1.03 -13.26 7.11
C GLU A 96 0.31 -12.25 6.22
N GLY A 97 -0.86 -11.75 6.65
CA GLY A 97 -1.57 -10.68 5.98
C GLY A 97 -0.75 -9.38 5.94
N GLY A 98 0.04 -9.11 6.98
CA GLY A 98 0.90 -7.93 7.10
C GLY A 98 1.95 -7.83 6.00
N GLU A 99 2.60 -8.96 5.67
CA GLU A 99 3.55 -9.03 4.57
C GLU A 99 2.88 -8.64 3.25
N HIS A 100 1.70 -9.19 2.98
CA HIS A 100 0.96 -8.93 1.74
C HIS A 100 0.50 -7.47 1.62
N VAL A 101 0.03 -6.87 2.73
CA VAL A 101 -0.34 -5.45 2.79
C VAL A 101 0.88 -4.57 2.51
N THR A 102 1.98 -4.80 3.22
CA THR A 102 3.22 -4.02 3.05
C THR A 102 3.74 -4.14 1.62
N ALA A 103 3.82 -5.37 1.10
CA ALA A 103 4.29 -5.62 -0.25
C ALA A 103 3.39 -4.97 -1.30
N PHE A 104 2.07 -5.03 -1.13
CA PHE A 104 1.14 -4.37 -2.05
C PHE A 104 1.34 -2.85 -2.08
N LEU A 105 1.40 -2.21 -0.91
CA LEU A 105 1.57 -0.76 -0.80
C LEU A 105 2.91 -0.31 -1.38
N VAL A 106 4.02 -0.95 -0.97
CA VAL A 106 5.37 -0.56 -1.42
C VAL A 106 5.59 -0.85 -2.91
N ARG A 107 5.05 -1.95 -3.45
CA ARG A 107 5.12 -2.23 -4.90
C ARG A 107 4.36 -1.23 -5.74
N ASN A 108 3.20 -0.75 -5.25
CA ASN A 108 2.43 0.26 -5.97
C ASN A 108 2.91 1.68 -5.71
N LEU A 109 3.89 1.91 -4.83
CA LEU A 109 4.62 3.20 -4.72
C LEU A 109 5.62 3.39 -5.86
N VAL A 110 6.19 2.32 -6.41
CA VAL A 110 7.22 2.43 -7.46
C VAL A 110 6.55 2.68 -8.82
N PRO A 111 7.02 3.65 -9.61
CA PRO A 111 6.58 3.81 -11.00
C PRO A 111 6.81 2.51 -11.79
N PRO A 112 5.92 2.14 -12.74
CA PRO A 112 6.21 1.03 -13.63
C PRO A 112 7.51 1.29 -14.40
N PRO A 113 8.37 0.27 -14.60
CA PRO A 113 9.61 0.45 -15.34
C PRO A 113 9.32 0.95 -16.77
N GLU A 114 10.21 1.77 -17.33
CA GLU A 114 10.00 2.43 -18.64
C GLU A 114 9.68 1.42 -19.77
N GLN A 115 10.21 0.21 -19.69
CA GLN A 115 9.93 -0.87 -20.65
C GLN A 115 8.45 -1.31 -20.62
N ASP A 116 7.81 -1.34 -19.45
CA ASP A 116 6.38 -1.63 -19.30
C ASP A 116 5.51 -0.46 -19.74
N ALA A 117 6.00 0.78 -19.60
CA ALA A 117 5.33 1.98 -20.09
C ALA A 117 5.32 2.04 -21.63
N GLN A 118 6.40 1.60 -22.28
CA GLN A 118 6.51 1.56 -23.75
C GLN A 118 5.72 0.40 -24.38
N ALA A 119 5.66 -0.76 -23.71
CA ALA A 119 4.94 -1.94 -24.19
C ALA A 119 3.40 -1.77 -24.11
N ARG A 120 2.93 -0.98 -23.14
CA ARG A 120 1.50 -0.67 -22.97
C ARG A 120 1.14 0.64 -23.69
N ARG A 121 1.25 0.68 -25.03
CA ARG A 121 0.69 1.74 -25.91
C ARG A 121 -0.85 1.82 -25.80
N VAL A 122 -1.33 2.06 -24.61
CA VAL A 122 -2.69 2.32 -24.18
C VAL A 122 -2.57 3.68 -23.49
N GLU A 123 -3.53 4.59 -23.64
CA GLU A 123 -3.55 5.84 -22.88
C GLU A 123 -3.36 5.53 -21.39
N VAL A 124 -2.11 5.60 -20.91
CA VAL A 124 -1.81 5.27 -19.53
C VAL A 124 -2.54 6.34 -18.74
N ASP A 125 -3.46 5.95 -17.88
CA ASP A 125 -4.07 6.84 -16.91
C ASP A 125 -2.97 7.24 -15.91
N VAL A 126 -2.12 8.17 -16.35
CA VAL A 126 -0.98 8.69 -15.61
C VAL A 126 -1.51 9.38 -14.36
N ALA A 127 -2.59 10.13 -14.48
CA ALA A 127 -3.26 10.79 -13.36
C ALA A 127 -3.72 9.77 -12.31
N GLY A 128 -4.45 8.73 -12.69
CA GLY A 128 -4.90 7.69 -11.77
C GLY A 128 -3.75 6.87 -11.19
N SER A 129 -2.70 6.60 -11.96
CA SER A 129 -1.49 5.94 -11.43
C SER A 129 -0.75 6.81 -10.42
N ASN A 130 -0.66 8.12 -10.66
CA ASN A 130 -0.07 9.06 -9.72
C ASN A 130 -0.90 9.14 -8.43
N GLN A 131 -2.23 9.19 -8.57
CA GLN A 131 -3.15 9.16 -7.43
C GLN A 131 -3.01 7.88 -6.62
N LEU A 132 -2.91 6.72 -7.27
CA LEU A 132 -2.69 5.44 -6.61
C LEU A 132 -1.38 5.44 -5.81
N ARG A 133 -0.28 5.95 -6.37
CA ARG A 133 1.00 6.09 -5.64
C ARG A 133 0.84 6.95 -4.39
N THR A 134 0.21 8.11 -4.53
CA THR A 134 -0.06 9.00 -3.39
C THR A 134 -0.88 8.30 -2.32
N GLN A 135 -1.95 7.59 -2.70
CA GLN A 135 -2.78 6.84 -1.76
C GLN A 135 -2.00 5.71 -1.08
N CYS A 136 -1.14 4.98 -1.80
CA CYS A 136 -0.30 3.94 -1.19
C CYS A 136 0.65 4.52 -0.15
N GLY A 137 1.28 5.67 -0.43
CA GLY A 137 2.19 6.34 0.52
C GLY A 137 1.47 6.89 1.73
N GLN A 138 0.28 7.46 1.53
CA GLN A 138 -0.59 7.90 2.62
C GLN A 138 -1.03 6.71 3.48
N ALA A 139 -1.52 5.63 2.88
CA ALA A 139 -1.92 4.42 3.58
C ALA A 139 -0.78 3.81 4.38
N LEU A 140 0.40 3.66 3.78
CA LEU A 140 1.58 3.10 4.47
C LEU A 140 1.97 3.95 5.68
N ASN A 141 1.99 5.28 5.54
CA ASN A 141 2.31 6.19 6.63
C ASN A 141 1.21 6.20 7.72
N THR A 142 -0.07 6.13 7.33
CA THR A 142 -1.19 6.01 8.27
C THR A 142 -1.02 4.74 9.09
N ILE A 143 -0.88 3.57 8.45
CA ILE A 143 -0.70 2.28 9.14
C ILE A 143 0.49 2.33 10.10
N ALA A 144 1.64 2.89 9.67
CA ALA A 144 2.82 3.05 10.53
C ALA A 144 2.53 3.89 11.79
N SER A 145 1.75 4.95 11.62
CA SER A 145 1.46 5.91 12.70
C SER A 145 0.33 5.45 13.62
N THR A 146 -0.70 4.77 13.09
CA THR A 146 -1.95 4.47 13.81
C THR A 146 -2.07 3.01 14.23
N CYS A 147 -1.67 2.03 13.41
CA CYS A 147 -1.96 0.62 13.74
C CYS A 147 -1.20 0.16 14.97
N VAL A 148 -1.89 -0.39 15.96
CA VAL A 148 -1.30 -1.06 17.14
C VAL A 148 -0.30 -2.16 16.73
N CYS A 149 -0.61 -2.87 15.65
CA CYS A 149 0.16 -3.93 15.03
C CYS A 149 1.35 -3.46 14.16
N ALA A 150 1.51 -2.15 13.90
CA ALA A 150 2.36 -1.65 12.82
C ALA A 150 3.82 -2.10 12.91
N ASN A 151 4.40 -2.20 14.11
CA ASN A 151 5.76 -2.70 14.27
C ASN A 151 5.90 -4.15 13.81
N LYS A 152 4.92 -5.01 14.11
CA LYS A 152 4.94 -6.41 13.65
C LYS A 152 4.71 -6.51 12.14
N LEU A 153 3.85 -5.65 11.58
CA LEU A 153 3.47 -5.74 10.16
C LEU A 153 4.47 -5.08 9.20
N LEU A 154 5.09 -3.98 9.60
CA LEU A 154 5.89 -3.14 8.70
C LEU A 154 7.40 -3.27 8.97
N TRP A 155 7.82 -3.29 10.23
CA TRP A 155 9.21 -3.05 10.62
C TRP A 155 10.24 -3.94 9.91
N PRO A 156 10.22 -5.28 10.02
CA PRO A 156 11.20 -6.13 9.35
C PRO A 156 11.10 -6.05 7.82
N TYR A 157 9.87 -6.01 7.28
CA TYR A 157 9.65 -6.01 5.83
C TYR A 157 10.11 -4.73 5.14
N LEU A 158 10.01 -3.56 5.80
CA LEU A 158 10.51 -2.31 5.23
C LEU A 158 12.02 -2.35 4.98
N PHE A 159 12.80 -3.12 5.77
CA PHE A 159 14.23 -3.31 5.53
C PHE A 159 14.53 -4.20 4.32
N GLU A 160 13.71 -5.21 4.04
CA GLU A 160 13.77 -6.00 2.80
C GLU A 160 13.62 -5.08 1.57
N PHE A 161 12.66 -4.15 1.61
CA PHE A 161 12.43 -3.21 0.52
C PHE A 161 13.58 -2.23 0.32
N ILE A 162 14.19 -1.71 1.40
CA ILE A 162 15.38 -0.84 1.31
C ILE A 162 16.49 -1.57 0.54
N CYS A 163 16.71 -2.84 0.85
CA CYS A 163 17.80 -3.66 0.29
C CYS A 163 17.58 -4.08 -1.15
N THR A 164 16.40 -3.84 -1.72
CA THR A 164 16.08 -4.19 -3.10
C THR A 164 16.17 -2.96 -4.01
N GLU A 165 17.04 -2.99 -5.02
CA GLU A 165 17.34 -1.84 -5.90
C GLU A 165 16.10 -1.23 -6.58
N ARG A 166 15.11 -2.06 -6.94
CA ARG A 166 13.86 -1.62 -7.58
C ARG A 166 13.10 -0.57 -6.78
N TYR A 167 13.21 -0.56 -5.45
CA TYR A 167 12.49 0.36 -4.58
C TYR A 167 13.28 1.62 -4.24
N PHE A 168 14.46 1.82 -4.85
CA PHE A 168 15.27 3.02 -4.67
C PHE A 168 14.48 4.34 -4.82
N PRO A 169 13.60 4.51 -5.83
CA PRO A 169 12.85 5.76 -6.01
C PRO A 169 11.92 6.13 -4.85
N VAL A 170 11.59 5.18 -3.98
CA VAL A 170 10.61 5.34 -2.88
C VAL A 170 11.23 5.11 -1.50
N VAL A 171 12.57 5.05 -1.41
CA VAL A 171 13.28 4.91 -0.13
C VAL A 171 12.94 6.03 0.84
N GLY A 172 12.68 7.24 0.33
CA GLY A 172 12.21 8.37 1.17
C GLY A 172 10.89 8.06 1.90
N ASP A 173 9.91 7.49 1.20
CA ASP A 173 8.62 7.08 1.78
C ASP A 173 8.79 5.95 2.79
N ILE A 174 9.66 4.98 2.49
CA ILE A 174 9.98 3.88 3.41
C ILE A 174 10.63 4.42 4.69
N CYS A 175 11.65 5.28 4.58
CA CYS A 175 12.32 5.90 5.72
C CYS A 175 11.37 6.76 6.56
N LYS A 176 10.42 7.46 5.92
CA LYS A 176 9.37 8.21 6.63
C LYS A 176 8.52 7.30 7.51
N CYS A 177 8.16 6.12 7.01
CA CYS A 177 7.38 5.13 7.77
C CYS A 177 8.21 4.49 8.90
N LEU A 178 9.46 4.13 8.64
CA LEU A 178 10.39 3.64 9.68
C LEU A 178 10.56 4.66 10.80
N ARG A 179 10.73 5.94 10.46
CA ARG A 179 10.80 7.02 11.44
C ARG A 179 9.53 7.09 12.30
N ALA A 180 8.34 6.99 11.69
CA ALA A 180 7.08 7.01 12.44
C ALA A 180 6.97 5.85 13.43
N LEU A 181 7.41 4.65 13.03
CA LEU A 181 7.46 3.47 13.91
C LEU A 181 8.41 3.69 15.10
N VAL A 182 9.64 4.16 14.82
CA VAL A 182 10.65 4.44 15.85
C VAL A 182 10.18 5.50 16.82
N THR A 183 9.69 6.65 16.33
CA THR A 183 9.18 7.74 17.17
C THR A 183 8.11 7.22 18.12
N ARG A 184 7.18 6.40 17.63
CA ARG A 184 6.06 5.88 18.41
C ARG A 184 6.47 4.86 19.47
N GLU A 185 7.53 4.08 19.25
CA GLU A 185 8.08 3.19 20.26
C GLU A 185 8.87 3.96 21.32
N LEU A 186 9.66 4.96 20.89
CA LEU A 186 10.40 5.84 21.80
C LEU A 186 9.47 6.64 22.73
N GLU A 187 8.37 7.19 22.19
CA GLU A 187 7.33 7.89 22.97
C GLU A 187 6.70 7.00 24.04
N LYS A 188 6.71 5.68 23.84
CA LYS A 188 6.19 4.68 24.79
C LYS A 188 7.29 4.11 25.69
N GLY A 189 8.51 4.63 25.62
CA GLY A 189 9.65 4.17 26.40
C GLY A 189 10.12 2.75 26.05
N ARG A 190 9.81 2.26 24.85
CA ARG A 190 10.19 0.92 24.39
C ARG A 190 11.38 0.95 23.44
N THR A 191 12.08 -0.17 23.38
CA THR A 191 13.16 -0.41 22.42
C THR A 191 12.60 -1.04 21.14
N MET A 192 13.26 -0.78 20.01
CA MET A 192 12.94 -1.44 18.76
C MET A 192 13.32 -2.92 18.80
N ASP A 193 12.46 -3.77 18.26
CA ASP A 193 12.70 -5.20 18.07
C ASP A 193 13.46 -5.45 16.77
N PHE A 194 14.64 -6.05 16.85
CA PHE A 194 15.47 -6.43 15.70
C PHE A 194 15.67 -7.96 15.61
N GLU A 195 14.91 -8.72 16.39
CA GLU A 195 14.99 -10.18 16.44
C GLU A 195 13.78 -10.80 15.74
N THR A 196 12.56 -10.39 16.12
CA THR A 196 11.34 -10.98 15.55
C THR A 196 11.14 -10.58 14.09
N GLY A 197 11.06 -11.57 13.19
CA GLY A 197 10.83 -11.35 11.76
C GLY A 197 12.08 -10.95 10.95
N PHE A 198 13.24 -10.84 11.61
CA PHE A 198 14.56 -10.66 10.97
C PHE A 198 15.28 -11.99 10.71
N ASP A 199 14.64 -13.11 11.06
CA ASP A 199 15.03 -14.48 10.74
C ASP A 199 14.74 -14.88 9.28
N ASN A 200 13.87 -14.12 8.61
CA ASN A 200 13.60 -14.29 7.19
C ASN A 200 14.86 -13.96 6.37
N ALA A 201 15.35 -14.92 5.57
CA ALA A 201 16.53 -14.77 4.72
C ALA A 201 16.46 -13.59 3.71
N ARG A 202 15.24 -13.08 3.43
CA ARG A 202 15.04 -11.89 2.59
C ARG A 202 15.27 -10.58 3.35
N VAL A 203 15.09 -10.58 4.68
CA VAL A 203 15.33 -9.42 5.52
C VAL A 203 16.83 -9.31 5.72
N ALA A 204 17.40 -8.25 5.14
CA ALA A 204 18.83 -8.04 5.17
C ALA A 204 19.33 -7.80 6.60
N GLY A 205 20.47 -8.41 6.95
CA GLY A 205 21.12 -8.16 8.23
C GLY A 205 21.55 -6.69 8.39
N ASN A 206 21.80 -6.26 9.63
CA ASN A 206 22.08 -4.87 10.00
C ASN A 206 23.17 -4.20 9.15
N TYR A 207 24.24 -4.92 8.80
CA TYR A 207 25.32 -4.40 7.94
C TYR A 207 24.88 -4.18 6.49
N ALA A 208 24.04 -5.06 5.94
CA ALA A 208 23.53 -4.94 4.58
C ALA A 208 22.55 -3.78 4.47
N VAL A 209 21.67 -3.60 5.47
CA VAL A 209 20.80 -2.42 5.59
C VAL A 209 21.64 -1.14 5.66
N LEU A 210 22.65 -1.10 6.52
CA LEU A 210 23.51 0.08 6.67
C LEU A 210 24.26 0.41 5.36
N ALA A 211 24.87 -0.59 4.73
CA ALA A 211 25.55 -0.42 3.45
C ALA A 211 24.60 0.11 2.37
N ARG A 212 23.38 -0.42 2.32
CA ARG A 212 22.36 0.03 1.37
C ARG A 212 21.91 1.47 1.64
N LEU A 213 21.72 1.83 2.90
CA LEU A 213 21.41 3.21 3.30
C LEU A 213 22.53 4.17 2.88
N PHE A 214 23.79 3.79 3.04
CA PHE A 214 24.90 4.59 2.52
C PHE A 214 24.83 4.72 0.99
N VAL A 215 24.59 3.64 0.24
CA VAL A 215 24.38 3.75 -1.21
C VAL A 215 23.22 4.71 -1.54
N CYS A 216 22.13 4.67 -0.78
CA CYS A 216 20.99 5.55 -0.99
C CYS A 216 21.27 7.03 -0.68
N LEU A 217 22.02 7.29 0.39
CA LEU A 217 22.38 8.64 0.84
C LEU A 217 23.53 9.24 0.05
N CYS A 218 24.45 8.39 -0.40
CA CYS A 218 25.66 8.81 -1.08
C CYS A 218 25.41 9.34 -2.47
N ASN A 219 24.18 9.27 -3.01
CA ASN A 219 23.75 9.79 -4.31
C ASN A 219 25.00 10.15 -5.11
N ALA A 220 25.74 9.12 -5.59
CA ALA A 220 26.74 9.40 -6.61
C ALA A 220 25.93 10.23 -7.59
N PRO A 221 26.33 11.49 -7.87
CA PRO A 221 25.46 12.39 -8.60
C PRO A 221 24.97 11.60 -9.79
N LEU A 222 23.70 11.73 -10.16
CA LEU A 222 23.30 11.42 -11.53
C LEU A 222 24.32 12.15 -12.39
N ASN A 223 25.40 11.46 -12.76
CA ASN A 223 26.68 12.13 -12.86
C ASN A 223 26.60 12.68 -14.26
N GLY A 224 26.12 13.92 -14.40
CA GLY A 224 26.09 14.61 -15.68
C GLY A 224 27.47 14.57 -16.33
N LEU A 225 28.52 14.40 -15.53
CA LEU A 225 29.91 14.15 -15.92
C LEU A 225 30.19 12.74 -16.48
N LEU A 226 29.51 11.68 -16.01
CA LEU A 226 29.60 10.33 -16.62
C LEU A 226 28.73 10.25 -17.89
N ALA A 227 27.55 10.88 -17.91
CA ALA A 227 26.69 10.93 -19.10
C ALA A 227 27.32 11.72 -20.27
N ARG A 228 28.16 12.72 -19.97
CA ARG A 228 28.92 13.49 -20.98
C ARG A 228 30.13 12.75 -21.55
N ARG A 229 30.65 11.72 -20.87
CA ARG A 229 31.76 10.88 -21.37
C ARG A 229 31.28 9.75 -22.29
N ALA A 230 29.97 9.50 -22.36
CA ALA A 230 29.34 8.48 -23.19
C ALA A 230 28.77 9.03 -24.52
N ARG A 231 29.10 10.28 -24.89
CA ARG A 231 28.81 10.86 -26.21
C ARG A 231 30.08 11.28 -26.91
#